data_AF-A0A656K5G6-F1
#
_entry.id   AF-A0A656K5G6-F1
#
_cell.length_a   1.000
_cell.length_b   1.000
_cell.length_c   1.000
_cell.angle_alpha   90.00
_cell.angle_beta   90.00
_cell.angle_gamma   90.00
#
_symmetry.space_group_name_H-M   'P 1'
#
loop_
_entity.id
_entity.type
_entity.pdbx_description
1 polymer ?
#
loop_
_entity_poly.entity_id
_entity_poly.type
_entity_poly.pdbx_seq_one_letter_code
_entity_poly.pdbx_strand_id
1 'polypeptide(L)'
;HFGNSPVDMPLEVLLGKAPRMHRSVAREAEIGDDFDPSTLDIEESVQRVLRHPAVASKSFLITIGDRSITGLVARDQMVGP
;
A
#
# COMPACT_ATOMS: atom_id res chain seq x y z
N HIS A 1 38.52 -30.63 -18.56
CA HIS A 1 37.25 -30.16 -17.98
C HIS A 1 36.71 -31.25 -17.08
N PHE A 2 36.53 -30.99 -15.79
CA PHE A 2 35.99 -31.97 -14.86
C PHE A 2 34.54 -32.27 -15.28
N GLY A 3 34.24 -33.55 -15.54
CA GLY A 3 32.92 -34.02 -15.95
C GLY A 3 31.99 -34.16 -14.74
N ASN A 4 31.77 -33.07 -14.02
CA ASN A 4 30.92 -33.04 -12.84
C ASN A 4 29.66 -32.20 -13.09
N SER A 5 28.52 -32.75 -12.68
CA SER A 5 27.22 -32.08 -12.63
C SER A 5 26.97 -31.66 -11.18
N PRO A 6 27.33 -30.42 -10.77
CA PRO A 6 27.33 -30.03 -9.36
C PRO A 6 25.93 -29.94 -8.75
N VAL A 7 24.91 -29.76 -9.60
CA VAL A 7 23.50 -29.83 -9.25
C VAL A 7 22.81 -30.67 -10.32
N ASP A 8 22.49 -31.91 -9.97
CA ASP A 8 21.75 -32.86 -10.80
C ASP A 8 20.59 -33.42 -9.99
N MET A 9 19.45 -32.74 -10.05
CA MET A 9 18.23 -33.16 -9.37
C MET A 9 16.98 -32.75 -10.16
N PRO A 10 15.87 -33.50 -10.04
CA PRO A 10 14.61 -33.17 -10.68
C PRO A 10 14.08 -31.78 -10.30
N LEU A 11 13.47 -31.07 -11.25
CA LEU A 11 12.88 -29.73 -11.02
C LEU A 11 11.82 -29.72 -9.92
N GLU A 12 11.12 -30.82 -9.70
CA GLU A 12 10.14 -30.97 -8.61
C GLU A 12 10.79 -30.89 -7.21
N VAL A 13 12.06 -31.27 -7.08
CA VAL A 13 12.82 -31.14 -5.84
C VAL A 13 13.30 -29.70 -5.69
N LEU A 14 13.83 -29.13 -6.77
CA LEU A 14 14.34 -27.75 -6.78
C LEU A 14 13.22 -26.70 -6.54
N LEU A 15 12.03 -26.97 -7.08
CA LEU A 15 10.87 -26.08 -7.03
C LEU A 15 9.74 -26.64 -6.16
N GLY A 16 10.04 -27.68 -5.38
CA GLY A 16 9.10 -28.32 -4.47
C GLY A 16 8.50 -27.28 -3.53
N LYS A 17 7.17 -27.25 -3.44
CA LYS A 17 6.50 -26.26 -2.59
C LYS A 17 6.53 -26.72 -1.15
N ALA A 18 6.95 -25.83 -0.27
CA ALA A 18 6.78 -26.01 1.16
C ALA A 18 5.28 -26.23 1.49
N PRO A 19 4.97 -26.98 2.56
CA PRO A 19 3.60 -27.15 3.03
C PRO A 19 2.90 -25.80 3.20
N ARG A 20 1.60 -25.77 2.91
CA ARG A 20 0.81 -24.54 3.06
C ARG A 20 0.78 -24.13 4.54
N MET A 21 0.96 -22.83 4.78
CA MET A 21 0.83 -22.26 6.12
C MET A 21 -0.62 -22.41 6.60
N HIS A 22 -0.82 -23.14 7.70
CA HIS A 22 -2.07 -23.14 8.44
C HIS A 22 -1.99 -22.09 9.55
N ARG A 23 -2.91 -21.12 9.57
CA ARG A 23 -3.00 -20.11 10.64
C ARG A 23 -4.21 -20.40 11.49
N SER A 24 -3.99 -20.67 12.77
CA SER A 24 -5.05 -20.67 13.79
C SER A 24 -5.07 -19.29 14.42
N VAL A 25 -6.15 -18.54 14.23
CA VAL A 25 -6.29 -17.17 14.74
C VAL A 25 -7.59 -17.03 15.51
N ALA A 26 -7.58 -16.14 16.51
CA ALA A 26 -8.76 -15.67 17.20
C ALA A 26 -8.91 -14.16 16.97
N ARG A 27 -10.15 -13.67 16.92
CA ARG A 27 -10.42 -12.23 16.82
C ARG A 27 -10.21 -11.60 18.18
N GLU A 28 -9.43 -10.54 18.24
CA GLU A 28 -9.35 -9.67 19.41
C GLU A 28 -10.46 -8.62 19.35
N ALA A 29 -11.02 -8.28 20.51
CA ALA A 29 -11.98 -7.19 20.61
C ALA A 29 -11.23 -5.85 20.44
N GLU A 30 -11.83 -4.95 19.68
CA GLU A 30 -11.32 -3.58 19.53
C GLU A 30 -11.81 -2.73 20.71
N ILE A 31 -10.93 -1.88 21.22
CA ILE A 31 -11.27 -0.90 22.26
C ILE A 31 -11.65 0.39 21.55
N GLY A 32 -12.93 0.77 21.62
CA GLY A 32 -13.37 2.10 21.23
C GLY A 32 -13.09 3.13 22.34
N ASP A 33 -13.18 4.41 22.00
CA ASP A 33 -13.13 5.51 22.96
C ASP A 33 -14.48 6.25 23.03
N ASP A 34 -14.63 7.09 24.05
CA ASP A 34 -15.80 7.95 24.24
C ASP A 34 -15.59 9.30 23.53
N PHE A 35 -15.24 9.27 22.24
CA PHE A 35 -14.97 10.48 21.47
C PHE A 35 -16.18 11.44 21.48
N ASP A 36 -15.99 12.64 22.05
CA ASP A 36 -16.98 13.70 22.09
C ASP A 36 -16.53 14.91 21.23
N PRO A 37 -17.20 15.20 20.10
CA PRO A 37 -16.86 16.35 19.27
C PRO A 37 -17.39 17.68 19.82
N SER A 38 -18.19 17.68 20.90
CA SER A 38 -18.85 18.89 21.42
C SER A 38 -17.88 19.99 21.86
N THR A 39 -16.65 19.60 22.21
CA THR A 39 -15.59 20.52 22.66
C THR A 39 -14.67 21.00 21.53
N LEU A 40 -14.87 20.54 20.30
CA LEU A 40 -14.00 20.86 19.18
C LEU A 40 -14.44 22.14 18.48
N ASP A 41 -13.49 23.03 18.25
CA ASP A 41 -13.69 24.16 17.34
C ASP A 41 -13.63 23.67 15.88
N ILE A 42 -14.65 24.02 15.09
CA ILE A 42 -14.78 23.52 13.71
C ILE A 42 -13.72 24.14 12.80
N GLU A 43 -13.41 25.42 12.96
CA GLU A 43 -12.44 26.12 12.13
C GLU A 43 -11.05 25.51 12.33
N GLU A 44 -10.64 25.32 13.59
CA GLU A 44 -9.38 24.67 13.92
C GLU A 44 -9.36 23.22 13.42
N SER A 45 -10.44 22.47 13.63
CA SER A 45 -10.54 21.06 13.23
C SER A 45 -10.36 20.89 11.72
N VAL A 46 -10.98 21.75 10.91
CA VAL A 46 -10.82 21.74 9.45
C VAL A 46 -9.36 22.04 9.08
N GLN A 47 -8.72 23.02 9.72
CA GLN A 47 -7.31 23.32 9.46
C GLN A 47 -6.40 22.13 9.79
N ARG A 48 -6.63 21.44 10.91
CA ARG A 48 -5.86 20.23 11.30
C ARG A 48 -6.05 19.11 10.29
N VAL A 49 -7.29 18.82 9.91
CA VAL A 49 -7.62 17.77 8.92
C VAL A 49 -6.97 18.06 7.57
N LEU A 50 -7.07 19.28 7.05
CA LEU A 50 -6.49 19.65 5.76
C LEU A 50 -4.95 19.63 5.75
N ARG A 51 -4.30 19.79 6.90
CA ARG A 51 -2.85 19.67 7.06
C ARG A 51 -2.38 18.23 7.31
N HIS A 52 -3.29 17.32 7.66
CA HIS A 52 -2.91 15.93 7.91
C HIS A 52 -2.40 15.28 6.61
N PRO A 53 -1.20 14.66 6.59
CA PRO A 53 -0.59 14.15 5.35
C PRO A 53 -1.45 13.17 4.58
N ALA A 54 -2.28 12.37 5.26
CA ALA A 54 -3.23 11.47 4.59
C ALA A 54 -4.30 12.22 3.76
N VAL A 55 -4.66 13.45 4.15
CA VAL A 55 -5.70 14.27 3.51
C VAL A 55 -5.11 15.34 2.58
N ALA A 56 -4.02 15.99 2.99
CA ALA A 56 -3.39 17.09 2.27
C ALA A 56 -3.03 16.75 0.81
N SER A 57 -2.75 17.77 -0.01
CA SER A 57 -2.41 17.58 -1.43
C SER A 57 -1.27 16.57 -1.64
N LYS A 58 -1.48 15.66 -2.59
CA LYS A 58 -0.49 14.66 -2.99
C LYS A 58 0.28 15.05 -4.26
N SER A 59 0.22 16.32 -4.69
CA SER A 59 0.91 16.77 -5.90
C SER A 59 2.38 16.35 -5.93
N PHE A 60 3.09 16.40 -4.80
CA PHE A 60 4.50 16.00 -4.70
C PHE A 60 4.75 14.50 -5.00
N LEU A 61 3.77 13.62 -4.80
CA LEU A 61 3.86 12.20 -5.18
C LEU A 61 3.42 11.97 -6.63
N ILE A 62 2.55 12.83 -7.14
CA ILE A 62 1.94 12.67 -8.46
C ILE A 62 2.88 13.19 -9.56
N THR A 63 3.48 14.37 -9.37
CA THR A 63 4.27 15.05 -10.42
C THR A 63 5.69 14.53 -10.60
N ILE A 64 6.17 13.69 -9.68
CA ILE A 64 7.52 13.11 -9.77
C ILE A 64 7.63 12.01 -10.83
N GLY A 65 6.49 11.42 -11.24
CA GLY A 65 6.41 10.45 -12.33
C GLY A 65 5.74 11.05 -13.57
N ASP A 66 6.29 10.75 -14.74
CA ASP A 66 5.63 11.04 -16.03
C ASP A 66 4.33 10.22 -16.13
N ARG A 67 3.27 10.87 -16.63
CA ARG A 67 1.92 10.27 -16.76
C ARG A 67 1.35 10.41 -18.17
N SER A 68 2.18 10.62 -19.19
CA SER A 68 1.71 10.84 -20.57
C SER A 68 2.57 10.17 -21.65
N ILE A 69 3.67 9.51 -21.30
CA ILE A 69 4.68 9.00 -22.25
C ILE A 69 4.15 8.17 -23.43
N THR A 70 3.06 7.42 -23.27
CA THR A 70 2.48 6.58 -24.33
C THR A 70 1.43 7.30 -25.18
N GLY A 71 0.98 8.50 -24.78
CA GLY A 71 -0.10 9.23 -25.45
C GLY A 71 -1.49 8.60 -25.32
N LEU A 72 -1.64 7.53 -24.52
CA LEU A 72 -2.90 6.78 -24.36
C LEU A 72 -3.58 7.02 -22.99
N VAL A 73 -3.13 8.03 -22.24
CA VAL A 73 -3.68 8.33 -20.92
C VAL A 73 -4.94 9.18 -21.07
N ALA A 74 -6.10 8.54 -20.86
CA ALA A 74 -7.41 9.21 -20.97
C ALA A 74 -7.80 10.03 -19.72
N ARG A 75 -7.22 9.70 -18.55
CA ARG A 75 -7.43 10.40 -17.28
C ARG A 75 -6.28 10.14 -16.32
N ASP A 76 -5.80 11.18 -15.64
CA ASP A 76 -4.83 11.06 -14.56
C ASP A 76 -5.39 11.62 -13.24
N GLN A 77 -4.56 11.69 -12.20
CA GLN A 77 -4.93 12.16 -10.88
C GLN A 77 -5.18 13.67 -10.82
N MET A 78 -4.63 14.43 -11.78
CA MET A 78 -4.89 15.85 -11.87
C MET A 78 -6.27 16.06 -12.48
N VAL A 79 -7.14 16.74 -11.75
CA VAL A 79 -8.50 17.04 -12.19
C VAL A 79 -8.58 18.55 -12.40
N GLY A 80 -9.07 18.96 -13.57
CA GLY A 80 -9.64 20.28 -13.75
C GLY A 80 -8.90 21.25 -14.68
N PRO A 81 -9.38 22.51 -14.73
CA PRO A 81 -10.33 23.11 -13.77
C PRO A 81 -11.67 22.39 -13.66
#